data_AF-A0A453HHS9-F1
#
_entry.id   AF-A0A453HHS9-F1
#
_cell.length_a   1.000
_cell.length_b   1.000
_cell.length_c   1.000
_cell.angle_alpha   90.00
_cell.angle_beta   90.00
_cell.angle_gamma   90.00
#
_symmetry.space_group_name_H-M   'P 1'
#
loop_
_entity.id
_entity.type
_entity.pdbx_description
1 polymer ?
#
loop_
_entity_poly.entity_id
_entity_poly.type
_entity_poly.pdbx_seq_one_letter_code
_entity_poly.pdbx_strand_id
1 'polypeptide(L)' 'MATSAGLGQPSVLSTLPKNLPLDFLKTITDQFSEARKIGTGAFGTVYMVYGHSS' A
#
# COMPACT_ATOMS: atom_id res chain seq x y z
N MET A 1 2.25 -4.64 -36.42
CA MET A 1 1.88 -3.67 -35.37
C MET A 1 1.65 -4.47 -34.09
N ALA A 2 2.68 -4.62 -33.26
CA ALA A 2 2.61 -5.46 -32.06
C ALA A 2 2.10 -4.62 -30.89
N THR A 3 0.89 -4.92 -30.41
CA THR A 3 0.37 -4.36 -29.16
C THR A 3 0.89 -5.22 -28.02
N SER A 4 1.93 -4.74 -27.32
CA SER A 4 2.33 -5.29 -26.04
C SER A 4 1.30 -4.84 -24.98
N ALA A 5 0.22 -5.60 -24.83
CA ALA A 5 -0.64 -5.48 -23.67
C ALA A 5 0.20 -5.84 -22.44
N GLY A 6 0.47 -4.84 -21.61
CA GLY A 6 1.33 -4.94 -20.45
C GLY A 6 0.94 -6.11 -19.57
N LEU A 7 1.93 -6.98 -19.31
CA LEU A 7 1.89 -7.99 -18.26
C LEU A 7 1.36 -7.31 -16.99
N GLY A 8 0.25 -7.85 -16.45
CA GLY A 8 -0.44 -7.31 -15.28
C GLY A 8 0.56 -6.99 -14.18
N GLN A 9 0.68 -5.70 -13.86
CA GLN A 9 1.56 -5.24 -12.80
C GLN A 9 1.15 -6.00 -11.54
N PRO A 10 2.08 -6.67 -10.83
CA PRO A 10 1.78 -7.21 -9.52
C PRO A 10 1.29 -6.04 -8.67
N SER A 11 -0.02 -6.02 -8.42
CA SER A 11 -0.62 -5.04 -7.54
C SER A 11 0.06 -5.21 -6.18
N VAL A 12 0.44 -4.13 -5.52
CA VAL A 12 1.13 -4.19 -4.21
C VAL A 12 0.43 -5.10 -3.19
N LEU A 13 -0.88 -5.32 -3.37
CA LEU A 13 -1.71 -6.28 -2.64
C LEU A 13 -1.28 -7.74 -2.80
N SER A 14 -0.75 -8.12 -3.97
CA SER A 14 -0.27 -9.47 -4.29
C SER A 14 1.09 -9.80 -3.65
N THR A 15 1.87 -8.79 -3.28
CA THR A 15 3.15 -8.91 -2.55
C THR A 15 2.97 -8.73 -1.04
N LEU A 16 1.76 -8.36 -0.60
CA LEU A 16 1.47 -8.15 0.81
C LEU A 16 1.38 -9.52 1.51
N PRO A 17 2.00 -9.67 2.70
CA PRO A 17 1.85 -10.90 3.47
C PRO A 17 0.36 -11.13 3.80
N LYS A 18 -0.08 -12.39 3.72
CA LYS A 18 -1.47 -12.79 4.02
C LYS A 18 -1.90 -12.37 5.43
N ASN A 19 -0.93 -12.31 6.33
CA ASN A 19 -1.08 -11.76 7.68
C ASN A 19 -0.39 -10.40 7.68
N LEU A 20 -1.14 -9.35 7.98
CA LEU A 20 -0.66 -7.97 8.09
C LEU A 20 -0.45 -7.62 9.57
N PRO A 21 0.72 -7.92 10.15
CA PRO A 21 1.00 -7.54 11.52
C PRO A 21 1.02 -6.02 11.64
N LEU A 22 0.61 -5.53 12.80
CA LEU A 22 0.50 -4.11 13.10
C LEU A 22 1.85 -3.38 12.99
N ASP A 23 2.96 -4.04 13.34
CA ASP A 23 4.31 -3.49 13.19
C ASP A 23 4.70 -3.27 11.72
N PHE A 24 4.27 -4.16 10.81
CA PHE A 24 4.46 -3.96 9.38
C PHE A 24 3.63 -2.77 8.90
N LEU A 25 2.36 -2.68 9.31
CA LEU A 25 1.50 -1.53 9.00
C LEU A 25 2.12 -0.22 9.46
N LYS A 26 2.59 -0.15 10.71
CA LYS A 26 3.31 1.01 11.24
C LYS A 26 4.54 1.34 10.41
N THR A 27 5.32 0.35 10.02
CA THR A 27 6.52 0.59 9.21
C THR A 27 6.17 1.20 7.86
N ILE A 28 5.19 0.62 7.15
CA ILE A 28 4.79 1.12 5.84
C ILE A 28 3.95 2.41 5.90
N THR A 29 3.40 2.80 7.06
CA THR A 29 2.68 4.08 7.30
C THR A 29 3.46 5.11 8.12
N ASP A 30 4.71 4.83 8.52
CA ASP A 30 5.59 5.75 9.27
C ASP A 30 4.92 6.07 10.60
N GLN A 31 4.61 4.99 11.32
CA GLN A 31 3.87 5.01 12.57
C GLN A 31 2.53 5.74 12.48
N PHE A 32 1.83 5.63 11.34
CA PHE A 32 0.60 6.38 11.04
C PHE A 32 0.77 7.91 11.14
N SER A 33 1.92 8.41 10.70
CA SER A 33 2.23 9.84 10.66
C SER A 33 1.16 10.63 9.92
N GLU A 34 0.78 11.78 10.48
CA GLU A 34 -0.17 12.71 9.86
C GLU A 34 0.32 13.19 8.48
N ALA A 35 1.64 13.23 8.25
CA ALA A 35 2.21 13.57 6.94
C ALA A 35 1.81 12.57 5.83
N ARG A 36 1.38 11.37 6.21
CA ARG A 36 0.95 10.30 5.29
C ARG A 36 -0.54 10.14 5.21
N LYS A 37 -1.30 10.91 5.99
CA LYS A 37 -2.75 10.88 5.99
C LYS A 37 -3.26 11.48 4.67
N ILE A 38 -4.02 10.67 3.94
CA ILE A 38 -4.68 11.11 2.71
C ILE A 38 -6.01 11.77 3.07
N GLY A 39 -6.70 11.24 4.09
CA GLY A 39 -7.96 11.78 4.57
C GLY A 39 -8.67 10.85 5.55
N THR A 40 -9.77 11.34 6.11
CA THR A 40 -10.65 10.58 7.00
C THR A 40 -12.08 10.66 6.49
N GLY A 41 -12.76 9.52 6.45
CA GLY A 41 -14.17 9.43 6.07
C GLY A 41 -14.95 8.46 6.97
N ALA A 42 -16.17 8.11 6.57
CA ALA A 42 -17.04 7.22 7.35
C ALA A 42 -16.46 5.81 7.60
N PHE A 43 -15.49 5.39 6.79
CA PHE A 43 -14.81 4.09 6.89
C PHE A 43 -13.47 4.15 7.63
N GLY A 44 -13.12 5.32 8.19
CA GLY A 44 -11.87 5.53 8.92
C GLY A 44 -10.87 6.41 8.18
N THR A 45 -9.62 6.38 8.64
CA THR A 45 -8.52 7.20 8.12
C THR A 45 -7.68 6.40 7.13
N VAL A 46 -7.40 7.00 5.98
CA VAL A 46 -6.58 6.42 4.91
C VAL A 46 -5.19 7.02 4.96
N TYR A 47 -4.18 6.16 4.95
CA TYR A 47 -2.77 6.54 4.93
C TYR A 47 -2.08 6.02 3.67
N MET A 48 -1.18 6.82 3.12
CA MET A 48 -0.29 6.43 2.02
C MET A 48 0.81 5.51 2.55
N VAL A 49 0.99 4.36 1.90
CA VAL A 49 2.02 3.38 2.28
C VAL A 49 3.24 3.47 1.38
N TYR A 50 4.42 3.11 1.89
CA TYR A 50 5.58 2.91 1.03
C TYR A 50 5.41 1.63 0.21
N GLY A 51 5.66 1.71 -1.10
CA GLY A 51 5.84 0.52 -1.92
C GLY A 51 7.10 -0.19 -1.45
N HIS A 52 6.96 -1.32 -0.77
CA HIS A 52 8.09 -2.17 -0.42
C HIS A 52 8.54 -2.88 -1.70
N SER A 53 9.42 -2.24 -2.47
CA SER A 53 10.14 -2.91 -3.56
C SER A 53 11.09 -3.89 -2.92
N SER A 54 10.73 -5.18 -2.92
CA SER A 54 11.63 -6.26 -2.55
C SER A 54 12.70 -6.49 -3.62
#